data_AF-A0A0M9ZY69-F1
#
_entry.id   AF-A0A0M9ZY69-F1
#
_cell.length_a   1.000
_cell.length_b   1.000
_cell.length_c   1.000
_cell.angle_alpha   90.00
_cell.angle_beta   90.00
_cell.angle_gamma   90.00
#
_symmetry.space_group_name_H-M   'P 1'
#
loop_
_entity.id
_entity.type
_entity.pdbx_description
1 polymer ?
#
loop_
_entity_poly.entity_id
_entity_poly.type
_entity_poly.pdbx_seq_one_letter_code
_entity_poly.pdbx_strand_id
1 'polypeptide(L)' 'MTPVELSRTVLCAVRRAVDVGALRVAVPARAVVAPPGPGGSGDYATNIALQLAKPSGRTPRYV' A
#
# COMPACT_ATOMS: atom_id res chain seq x y z
N MET A 1 7.59 -6.84 -15.08
CA MET A 1 6.91 -5.96 -14.11
C MET A 1 7.96 -5.17 -13.34
N THR A 2 7.83 -3.84 -13.27
CA THR A 2 8.80 -2.93 -12.63
C THR A 2 8.29 -2.37 -11.29
N PRO A 3 9.15 -1.89 -10.37
CA PRO A 3 8.68 -1.26 -9.13
C PRO A 3 7.77 -0.04 -9.36
N VAL A 4 7.98 0.69 -10.47
CA VAL A 4 7.12 1.83 -10.85
C VAL A 4 5.73 1.36 -11.27
N GLU A 5 5.64 0.29 -12.07
CA GLU A 5 4.36 -0.33 -12.44
C GLU A 5 3.62 -0.88 -11.22
N LEU A 6 4.35 -1.53 -10.30
CA LEU A 6 3.78 -2.00 -9.03
C LEU A 6 3.30 -0.85 -8.15
N SER A 7 4.06 0.24 -8.07
CA SER A 7 3.67 1.45 -7.32
C SER A 7 2.33 2.01 -7.83
N ARG A 8 2.15 2.08 -9.15
CA ARG A 8 0.88 2.50 -9.77
C ARG A 8 -0.24 1.51 -9.48
N THR A 9 0.04 0.22 -9.61
CA THR A 9 -0.94 -0.85 -9.36
C THR A 9 -1.44 -0.84 -7.92
N VAL A 10 -0.55 -0.71 -6.94
CA VAL A 10 -0.88 -0.58 -5.52
C VAL A 10 -1.74 0.65 -5.29
N LEU A 11 -1.36 1.81 -5.86
CA LEU A 11 -2.14 3.03 -5.72
C LEU A 11 -3.57 2.89 -6.30
N CYS A 12 -3.71 2.26 -7.46
CA CYS A 12 -5.01 1.95 -8.05
C CYS A 12 -5.85 1.01 -7.17
N ALA A 13 -5.23 -0.01 -6.57
CA ALA A 13 -5.90 -0.94 -5.66
C ALA A 13 -6.41 -0.22 -4.39
N VAL A 14 -5.58 0.63 -3.78
CA VAL A 14 -5.95 1.42 -2.61
C VAL A 14 -7.09 2.38 -2.95
N ARG A 15 -7.00 3.09 -4.08
CA ARG A 15 -8.07 3.99 -4.53
C ARG A 15 -9.39 3.24 -4.68
N ARG A 16 -9.38 2.09 -5.35
CA ARG A 16 -10.58 1.26 -5.51
C ARG A 16 -11.13 0.78 -4.17
N ALA A 17 -10.27 0.38 -3.23
CA ALA A 17 -10.69 -0.05 -1.90
C ALA A 17 -11.36 1.09 -1.10
N VAL A 18 -10.92 2.34 -1.30
CA VAL A 18 -11.57 3.53 -0.75
C VAL A 18 -12.89 3.82 -1.47
N ASP A 19 -12.90 3.78 -2.80
CA ASP A 19 -14.09 4.06 -3.63
C ASP A 19 -15.25 3.10 -3.30
N VAL A 20 -14.97 1.83 -3.03
CA VAL A 20 -15.98 0.82 -2.62
C VAL A 20 -16.25 0.78 -1.12
N GLY A 21 -15.61 1.65 -0.32
CA GLY A 21 -15.81 1.75 1.12
C GLY A 21 -15.17 0.63 1.97
N ALA A 22 -14.33 -0.23 1.38
CA ALA A 22 -13.59 -1.26 2.11
C ALA A 22 -12.55 -0.66 3.07
N LEU A 23 -11.96 0.47 2.68
CA LEU A 23 -11.08 1.31 3.50
C LEU A 23 -11.69 2.71 3.68
N ARG A 24 -11.75 3.18 4.93
CA ARG A 24 -12.25 4.53 5.26
C ARG A 24 -11.09 5.47 5.59
N VAL A 25 -10.33 5.82 4.55
CA VAL A 25 -9.14 6.68 4.63
C VAL A 25 -9.08 7.59 3.41
N ALA A 26 -8.35 8.70 3.51
CA ALA A 26 -8.01 9.47 2.32
C ALA A 26 -7.09 8.63 1.41
N VAL A 27 -7.30 8.73 0.10
CA VAL A 27 -6.42 8.06 -0.87
C VAL A 27 -5.03 8.68 -0.77
N PRO A 28 -3.97 7.87 -0.56
CA PRO A 28 -2.61 8.40 -0.46
C PRO A 28 -2.18 8.98 -1.80
N ALA A 29 -1.37 10.05 -1.79
CA ALA A 29 -0.86 10.65 -3.03
C ALA A 29 0.11 9.74 -3.78
N ARG A 30 0.77 8.81 -3.07
CA ARG A 30 1.79 7.91 -3.62
C ARG A 30 1.83 6.59 -2.84
N ALA A 31 2.03 5.49 -3.56
CA ALA A 31 2.53 4.24 -3.01
C ALA A 31 3.95 4.01 -3.56
N VAL A 32 4.88 3.60 -2.69
CA VAL A 32 6.25 3.28 -3.10
C VAL A 32 6.45 1.79 -3.00
N VAL A 33 6.86 1.20 -4.11
CA VAL A 33 7.33 -0.19 -4.18
C VAL A 33 8.80 -0.14 -4.58
N ALA A 34 9.63 -0.83 -3.80
CA ALA A 34 11.09 -0.88 -3.96
C ALA A 34 11.60 -2.28 -3.61
N PRO A 35 12.83 -2.66 -3.97
CA PRO A 35 13.45 -3.88 -3.45
C PRO A 35 13.42 -3.90 -1.91
N PRO A 36 13.28 -5.08 -1.28
CA PRO A 36 13.30 -5.18 0.17
C PRO A 36 14.65 -4.71 0.75
N GLY A 37 14.59 -4.08 1.92
CA GLY A 37 15.79 -3.74 2.68
C GLY A 37 16.46 -4.97 3.31
N PRO A 38 17.58 -4.78 4.03
CA PRO A 38 18.28 -5.88 4.71
C PRO A 38 17.34 -6.71 5.60
N GLY A 39 17.36 -8.03 5.43
CA GLY A 39 16.48 -8.96 6.16
C GLY A 39 15.04 -9.02 5.67
N GLY A 40 14.67 -8.25 4.64
CA GLY A 40 13.38 -8.37 3.95
C GLY A 40 13.38 -9.50 2.93
N SER A 41 12.19 -9.96 2.56
CA SER A 41 11.99 -11.06 1.63
C SER A 41 11.14 -10.65 0.42
N GLY A 42 11.21 -11.46 -0.64
CA GLY A 42 10.49 -11.25 -1.90
C GLY A 42 11.23 -10.34 -2.88
N ASP A 43 10.62 -10.12 -4.05
CA ASP A 43 11.22 -9.28 -5.09
C ASP A 43 11.06 -7.78 -4.79
N TYR A 44 9.98 -7.41 -4.09
CA TYR A 44 9.65 -6.04 -3.75
C TYR A 44 8.91 -5.92 -2.42
N ALA A 45 9.02 -4.76 -1.80
CA ALA A 45 8.35 -4.38 -0.56
C ALA A 45 7.69 -3.00 -0.66
N THR A 46 6.67 -2.78 0.15
CA THR A 46 6.01 -1.48 0.34
C THR A 46 5.55 -1.31 1.79
N ASN A 47 5.57 -0.07 2.29
CA ASN A 47 5.10 0.28 3.63
C ASN A 47 3.65 0.79 3.63
N ILE A 48 2.91 0.68 2.52
CA ILE A 48 1.58 1.28 2.35
C ILE A 48 0.58 0.82 3.43
N ALA A 49 0.62 -0.46 3.82
CA ALA A 49 -0.26 -0.99 4.87
C ALA A 49 -0.03 -0.29 6.22
N LEU A 50 1.22 0.04 6.56
CA LEU A 50 1.55 0.79 7.77
C LEU A 50 1.02 2.24 7.71
N GLN A 51 1.13 2.88 6.55
CA GLN A 51 0.65 4.25 6.34
C GLN A 51 -0.87 4.35 6.46
N LEU A 52 -1.59 3.34 5.96
CA LEU A 52 -3.06 3.29 5.93
C LEU A 52 -3.67 2.79 7.25
N ALA A 53 -2.95 1.97 8.02
CA ALA A 53 -3.41 1.42 9.31
C ALA A 53 -3.81 2.51 10.30
N LYS A 54 -2.94 3.51 10.49
CA LYS A 54 -3.17 4.60 11.45
C LYS A 54 -4.47 5.38 11.17
N PRO A 55 -4.71 5.92 9.95
CA PRO A 55 -5.95 6.64 9.67
C PRO A 55 -7.19 5.73 9.57
N SER A 56 -7.03 4.43 9.28
CA SER A 56 -8.18 3.50 9.22
C SER A 56 -8.59 2.95 10.59
N GLY A 57 -7.81 3.17 11.65
CA GLY A 57 -8.03 2.56 12.96
C GLY A 57 -7.87 1.04 12.96
N ARG A 58 -7.20 0.47 11.95
CA ARG A 58 -6.97 -0.97 11.80
C ARG A 58 -5.51 -1.31 12.04
N THR A 59 -5.22 -2.55 12.39
CA THR A 59 -3.83 -3.02 12.35
C THR A 59 -3.40 -3.21 10.89
N PRO A 60 -2.11 -3.04 10.55
CA PRO A 60 -1.61 -3.16 9.17
C PRO A 60 -1.90 -4.52 8.51
N ARG A 61 -2.15 -5.56 9.30
CA ARG A 61 -2.54 -6.89 8.80
C ARG A 61 -3.97 -6.95 8.26
N TYR A 62 -4.82 -5.98 8.62
CA TYR A 62 -6.24 -5.90 8.24
C TYR A 62 -6.56 -4.69 7.36
N VAL A 63 -5.52 -4.13 6.71
CA VAL A 63 -5.65 -3.09 5.69
C VAL A 63 -5.52 -3.71 4.31
#